data_AF-A0A3B0AWP1-F1
#
_entry.id   AF-A0A3B0AWP1-F1
#
_cell.length_a   1.000
_cell.length_b   1.000
_cell.length_c   1.000
_cell.angle_alpha   90.00
_cell.angle_beta   90.00
_cell.angle_gamma   90.00
#
_symmetry.space_group_name_H-M   'P 1'
#
loop_
_entity.id
_entity.type
_entity.pdbx_description
1 polymer ?
#
loop_
_entity_poly.entity_id
_entity_poly.type
_entity_poly.pdbx_seq_one_letter_code
_entity_poly.pdbx_strand_id
1 'polypeptide(L)'
;MITLRKITLENRRAIFNLEVSEEQRRFVASNLSSVASCYVLATNGGHPMPFAIYSDGQPVGFVMLTYGITGYDLPSIAHDSYCILRLMIDKNHQNRGYGREAMRKILEFIRTFPAGPAHYCWTCYEADNFVAKKLYESFGFRENDEIIHNEPITVLKL
;
A
#
# COMPACT_ATOMS: atom_id res chain seq x y z
N MET A 1 -1.20 -18.42 -6.60
CA MET A 1 0.05 -17.75 -6.13
C MET A 1 -0.05 -16.24 -6.34
N ILE A 2 0.35 -15.42 -5.35
CA ILE A 2 0.32 -13.96 -5.49
C ILE A 2 1.52 -13.42 -6.28
N THR A 3 1.24 -12.50 -7.22
CA THR A 3 2.25 -11.74 -7.99
C THR A 3 1.90 -10.26 -8.03
N LEU A 4 2.92 -9.40 -8.01
CA LEU A 4 2.79 -7.97 -8.28
C LEU A 4 3.04 -7.72 -9.76
N ARG A 5 2.13 -7.01 -10.44
CA ARG A 5 2.21 -6.73 -11.87
C ARG A 5 2.06 -5.23 -12.13
N LYS A 6 2.77 -4.74 -13.14
CA LYS A 6 2.60 -3.36 -13.61
C LYS A 6 1.17 -3.15 -14.08
N ILE A 7 0.67 -1.94 -13.89
CA ILE A 7 -0.59 -1.49 -14.47
C ILE A 7 -0.29 -0.98 -15.87
N THR A 8 -0.99 -1.50 -16.87
CA THR A 8 -0.79 -1.24 -18.29
C THR A 8 -2.12 -0.91 -18.96
N LEU A 9 -2.10 -0.58 -20.26
CA LEU A 9 -3.33 -0.27 -21.00
C LEU A 9 -4.30 -1.45 -21.02
N GLU A 10 -3.78 -2.67 -21.01
CA GLU A 10 -4.54 -3.92 -21.09
C GLU A 10 -5.29 -4.21 -19.79
N ASN A 11 -4.68 -3.94 -18.62
CA ASN A 11 -5.28 -4.30 -17.34
C ASN A 11 -5.89 -3.13 -16.56
N ARG A 12 -5.61 -1.87 -16.91
CA ARG A 12 -6.04 -0.69 -16.12
C ARG A 12 -7.53 -0.67 -15.78
N ARG A 13 -8.39 -1.05 -16.74
CA ARG A 13 -9.84 -1.04 -16.54
C ARG A 13 -10.27 -2.02 -15.44
N ALA A 14 -9.70 -3.23 -15.45
CA ALA A 14 -9.98 -4.22 -14.42
C ALA A 14 -9.53 -3.72 -13.04
N ILE A 15 -8.33 -3.11 -12.96
CA ILE A 15 -7.79 -2.59 -11.69
C ILE A 15 -8.60 -1.41 -11.16
N PHE A 16 -9.04 -0.50 -12.03
CA PHE A 16 -9.85 0.66 -11.61
C PHE A 16 -11.25 0.27 -11.17
N ASN A 17 -11.75 -0.87 -11.64
CA ASN A 17 -13.06 -1.41 -11.26
C ASN A 17 -13.01 -2.36 -10.06
N LEU A 18 -11.84 -2.63 -9.48
CA LEU A 18 -11.77 -3.38 -8.22
C LEU A 18 -12.42 -2.54 -7.12
N GLU A 19 -13.26 -3.19 -6.33
CA GLU A 19 -14.00 -2.53 -5.26
C GLU A 19 -13.70 -3.20 -3.92
N VAL A 20 -13.44 -2.37 -2.91
CA VAL A 20 -13.56 -2.81 -1.52
C VAL A 20 -15.04 -2.96 -1.14
N SER A 21 -15.32 -3.64 -0.04
CA SER A 21 -16.67 -3.74 0.50
C SER A 21 -17.24 -2.35 0.80
N GLU A 22 -18.56 -2.20 0.84
CA GLU A 22 -19.19 -0.90 1.07
C GLU A 22 -18.75 -0.26 2.40
N GLU A 23 -18.61 -1.08 3.45
CA GLU A 23 -18.08 -0.69 4.76
C GLU A 23 -16.64 -0.15 4.70
N GLN A 24 -15.83 -0.65 3.75
CA GLN A 24 -14.43 -0.26 3.57
C GLN A 24 -14.25 0.89 2.58
N ARG A 25 -15.27 1.24 1.77
CA ARG A 25 -15.17 2.31 0.77
C ARG A 25 -14.79 3.66 1.38
N ARG A 26 -15.21 3.92 2.62
CA ARG A 26 -14.88 5.16 3.34
C ARG A 26 -13.39 5.28 3.72
N PHE A 27 -12.66 4.17 3.78
CA PHE A 27 -11.28 4.13 4.28
C PHE A 27 -10.22 4.12 3.16
N VAL A 28 -10.63 3.97 1.89
CA VAL A 28 -9.68 3.79 0.78
C VAL A 28 -10.05 4.66 -0.40
N ALA A 29 -9.12 5.51 -0.85
CA ALA A 29 -9.29 6.22 -2.12
C ALA A 29 -9.42 5.24 -3.29
N SER A 30 -10.16 5.61 -4.33
CA SER A 30 -10.30 4.75 -5.50
C SER A 30 -8.95 4.44 -6.14
N ASN A 31 -8.83 3.26 -6.77
CA ASN A 31 -7.61 2.89 -7.49
C ASN A 31 -7.29 3.88 -8.63
N LEU A 32 -8.33 4.45 -9.27
CA LEU A 32 -8.18 5.51 -10.26
C LEU A 32 -7.52 6.76 -9.65
N SER A 33 -8.04 7.23 -8.50
CA SER A 33 -7.46 8.38 -7.80
C SER A 33 -6.03 8.10 -7.36
N SER A 34 -5.76 6.89 -6.86
CA SER A 34 -4.41 6.49 -6.43
C SER A 34 -3.41 6.50 -7.59
N VAL A 35 -3.80 5.98 -8.77
CA VAL A 35 -2.95 6.04 -9.96
C VAL A 35 -2.77 7.48 -10.47
N ALA A 36 -3.78 8.34 -10.37
CA ALA A 36 -3.62 9.77 -10.66
C ALA A 36 -2.66 10.46 -9.67
N SER A 37 -2.74 10.14 -8.38
CA SER A 37 -1.81 10.65 -7.36
C SER A 37 -0.36 10.25 -7.62
N CYS A 38 -0.11 9.13 -8.32
CA CYS A 38 1.25 8.76 -8.73
C CYS A 38 1.88 9.82 -9.65
N TYR A 39 1.10 10.41 -10.56
CA TYR A 39 1.61 11.48 -11.41
C TYR A 39 2.03 12.70 -10.58
N VAL A 40 1.14 13.14 -9.67
CA VAL A 40 1.40 14.30 -8.81
C VAL A 40 2.61 14.07 -7.91
N LEU A 41 2.68 12.93 -7.22
CA LEU A 41 3.82 12.61 -6.36
C LEU A 41 5.13 12.58 -7.13
N ALA A 42 5.14 11.97 -8.33
CA ALA A 42 6.35 11.94 -9.17
C ALA A 42 6.79 13.35 -9.61
N THR A 43 5.85 14.24 -9.95
CA THR A 43 6.14 15.64 -10.27
C THR A 43 6.73 16.40 -9.08
N ASN A 44 6.42 15.99 -7.86
CA ASN A 44 6.87 16.60 -6.62
C ASN A 44 8.07 15.88 -5.98
N GLY A 45 8.79 15.04 -6.73
CA GLY A 45 10.02 14.38 -6.26
C GLY A 45 9.79 13.10 -5.45
N GLY A 46 8.57 12.59 -5.37
CA GLY A 46 8.27 11.27 -4.85
C GLY A 46 8.53 10.16 -5.87
N HIS A 47 8.56 8.91 -5.39
CA HIS A 47 8.80 7.72 -6.23
C HIS A 47 7.65 6.71 -6.12
N PRO A 48 6.46 7.04 -6.65
CA PRO A 48 5.30 6.17 -6.55
C PRO A 48 5.45 4.94 -7.44
N MET A 49 5.11 3.76 -6.90
CA MET A 49 5.21 2.47 -7.56
C MET A 49 3.87 1.72 -7.40
N PRO A 50 2.89 1.98 -8.28
CA PRO A 50 1.61 1.28 -8.26
C PRO A 50 1.74 -0.12 -8.89
N PHE A 51 1.17 -1.12 -8.23
CA PHE A 51 1.07 -2.49 -8.74
C PHE A 51 -0.33 -3.05 -8.59
N ALA A 52 -0.72 -3.85 -9.56
CA ALA A 52 -1.84 -4.75 -9.45
C ALA A 52 -1.41 -6.04 -8.73
N ILE A 53 -2.24 -6.51 -7.82
CA ILE A 53 -2.07 -7.79 -7.12
C ILE A 53 -2.86 -8.84 -7.89
N TYR A 54 -2.19 -9.92 -8.31
CA TYR A 54 -2.80 -11.01 -9.05
C TYR A 54 -2.72 -12.33 -8.29
N SER A 55 -3.79 -13.13 -8.34
CA SER A 55 -3.75 -14.57 -8.02
C SER A 55 -4.23 -15.36 -9.23
N ASP A 56 -3.46 -16.37 -9.65
CA ASP A 56 -3.86 -17.35 -10.67
C ASP A 56 -4.37 -16.69 -11.96
N GLY A 57 -3.69 -15.62 -12.38
CA GLY A 57 -4.00 -14.87 -13.60
C GLY A 57 -5.11 -13.83 -13.45
N GLN A 58 -5.81 -13.77 -12.32
CA GLN A 58 -6.87 -12.80 -12.05
C GLN A 58 -6.38 -11.64 -11.18
N PRO A 59 -6.78 -10.38 -11.47
CA PRO A 59 -6.54 -9.26 -10.58
C PRO A 59 -7.41 -9.41 -9.33
N VAL A 60 -6.79 -9.37 -8.16
CA VAL A 60 -7.46 -9.55 -6.86
C VAL A 60 -7.26 -8.37 -5.92
N GLY A 61 -6.42 -7.41 -6.28
CA GLY A 61 -6.15 -6.25 -5.44
C GLY A 61 -5.22 -5.23 -6.08
N PHE A 62 -4.87 -4.22 -5.31
CA PHE A 62 -4.01 -3.12 -5.70
C PHE A 62 -3.12 -2.71 -4.53
N VAL A 63 -1.89 -2.31 -4.84
CA VAL A 63 -0.97 -1.69 -3.90
C VAL A 63 -0.35 -0.45 -4.54
N MET A 64 -0.19 0.60 -3.75
CA MET A 64 0.62 1.76 -4.11
C MET A 64 1.70 1.93 -3.07
N LEU A 65 2.94 1.78 -3.53
CA LEU A 65 4.12 2.09 -2.73
C LEU A 65 4.63 3.48 -3.10
N THR A 66 5.35 4.13 -2.20
CA THR A 66 6.18 5.30 -2.52
C THR A 66 7.43 5.28 -1.66
N TYR A 67 8.41 6.11 -2.02
CA TYR A 67 9.65 6.30 -1.27
C TYR A 67 9.85 7.80 -1.03
N GLY A 68 10.14 8.16 0.22
CA GLY A 68 10.22 9.55 0.66
C GLY A 68 8.83 10.19 0.79
N ILE A 69 8.46 10.99 -0.20
CA ILE A 69 7.29 11.87 -0.15
C ILE A 69 5.98 11.08 -0.39
N THR A 70 5.02 11.25 0.53
CA THR A 70 3.62 10.77 0.38
C THR A 70 2.59 11.91 0.32
N GLY A 71 2.98 13.15 0.63
CA GLY A 71 2.07 14.29 0.76
C GLY A 71 2.75 15.49 1.45
N TYR A 72 1.95 16.43 1.96
CA TYR A 72 2.44 17.59 2.71
C TYR A 72 2.79 17.25 4.16
N ASP A 73 1.93 16.46 4.81
CA ASP A 73 2.13 16.01 6.18
C ASP A 73 2.79 14.62 6.16
N LEU A 74 3.98 14.52 6.76
CA LEU A 74 4.82 13.33 6.71
C LEU A 74 5.33 12.98 8.12
N PRO A 75 5.42 11.69 8.46
CA PRO A 75 6.07 11.30 9.71
C PRO A 75 7.57 11.59 9.65
N SER A 76 8.19 11.73 10.81
CA SER A 76 9.62 12.01 10.95
C SER A 76 10.52 11.00 10.21
N ILE A 77 10.05 9.76 10.08
CA ILE A 77 10.74 8.66 9.41
C ILE A 77 10.53 8.63 7.89
N ALA A 78 9.75 9.53 7.30
CA ALA A 78 9.36 9.43 5.89
C ALA A 78 10.55 9.58 4.94
N HIS A 79 11.49 10.46 5.29
CA HIS A 79 12.71 10.65 4.52
C HIS A 79 13.50 9.34 4.43
N ASP A 80 13.94 8.98 3.22
CA ASP A 80 14.64 7.72 2.92
C ASP A 80 13.94 6.44 3.42
N SER A 81 12.61 6.43 3.43
CA SER A 81 11.81 5.27 3.79
C SER A 81 10.78 4.91 2.73
N TYR A 82 10.45 3.64 2.67
CA TYR A 82 9.32 3.16 1.87
C TYR A 82 8.01 3.36 2.63
N CYS A 83 6.95 3.69 1.92
CA CYS A 83 5.59 3.74 2.45
C CYS A 83 4.68 2.82 1.65
N ILE A 84 3.91 1.97 2.35
CA ILE A 84 2.76 1.28 1.76
C ILE A 84 1.58 2.24 1.88
N LEU A 85 1.44 3.13 0.89
CA LEU A 85 0.48 4.23 0.92
C LEU A 85 -0.95 3.75 0.62
N ARG A 86 -1.10 2.71 -0.20
CA ARG A 86 -2.39 2.04 -0.43
C ARG A 86 -2.19 0.54 -0.49
N LEU A 87 -3.08 -0.20 0.15
CA LEU A 87 -3.21 -1.63 0.00
C LEU A 87 -4.69 -2.00 0.04
N MET A 88 -5.17 -2.68 -0.98
CA MET A 88 -6.54 -3.19 -1.00
C MET A 88 -6.61 -4.56 -1.67
N ILE A 89 -7.51 -5.39 -1.15
CA ILE A 89 -7.93 -6.65 -1.76
C ILE A 89 -9.41 -6.50 -2.09
N ASP A 90 -9.77 -6.84 -3.32
CA ASP A 90 -11.14 -6.75 -3.82
C ASP A 90 -12.09 -7.58 -2.95
N LYS A 91 -13.27 -7.03 -2.67
CA LYS A 91 -14.28 -7.60 -1.77
C LYS A 91 -14.62 -9.05 -2.11
N ASN A 92 -14.64 -9.43 -3.39
CA ASN A 92 -14.97 -10.78 -3.83
C ASN A 92 -13.86 -11.80 -3.55
N HIS A 93 -12.68 -11.30 -3.17
CA HIS A 93 -11.45 -12.07 -2.96
C HIS A 93 -10.89 -11.96 -1.54
N GLN A 94 -11.61 -11.31 -0.62
CA GLN A 94 -11.25 -11.21 0.80
C GLN A 94 -11.44 -12.55 1.54
N ASN A 95 -10.88 -12.68 2.74
CA ASN A 95 -10.91 -13.88 3.59
C ASN A 95 -10.29 -15.15 2.98
N ARG A 96 -9.47 -15.01 1.92
CA ARG A 96 -8.73 -16.12 1.26
C ARG A 96 -7.23 -16.11 1.54
N GLY A 97 -6.76 -15.30 2.50
CA GLY A 97 -5.34 -15.15 2.80
C GLY A 97 -4.55 -14.25 1.82
N TYR A 98 -5.19 -13.70 0.79
CA TYR A 98 -4.51 -12.89 -0.24
C TYR A 98 -3.84 -11.64 0.31
N GLY A 99 -4.42 -10.97 1.32
CA GLY A 99 -3.79 -9.80 1.94
C GLY A 99 -2.44 -10.14 2.57
N ARG A 100 -2.34 -11.29 3.25
CA ARG A 100 -1.10 -11.76 3.88
C ARG A 100 -0.06 -12.14 2.82
N GLU A 101 -0.45 -12.91 1.81
CA GLU A 101 0.47 -13.28 0.74
C GLU A 101 0.92 -12.07 -0.10
N ALA A 102 0.04 -11.09 -0.33
CA ALA A 102 0.39 -9.84 -0.97
C ALA A 102 1.40 -9.04 -0.14
N MET A 103 1.18 -8.88 1.17
CA MET A 103 2.12 -8.21 2.06
C MET A 103 3.50 -8.85 2.02
N ARG A 104 3.59 -10.19 1.99
CA ARG A 104 4.87 -10.88 1.83
C ARG A 104 5.57 -10.49 0.52
N LYS A 105 4.84 -10.49 -0.61
CA LYS A 105 5.39 -10.07 -1.91
C LYS A 105 5.77 -8.60 -1.99
N ILE A 106 5.01 -7.73 -1.32
CA ILE A 106 5.30 -6.31 -1.20
C ILE A 106 6.61 -6.09 -0.44
N LEU A 107 6.79 -6.74 0.72
CA LEU A 107 8.01 -6.63 1.51
C LEU A 107 9.23 -7.25 0.81
N GLU A 108 9.05 -8.36 0.08
CA GLU A 108 10.10 -8.92 -0.78
C GLU A 108 10.55 -7.89 -1.83
N PHE A 109 9.62 -7.19 -2.48
CA PHE A 109 9.92 -6.13 -3.44
C PHE A 109 10.58 -4.90 -2.78
N ILE A 110 10.10 -4.45 -1.62
CA ILE A 110 10.70 -3.30 -0.91
C ILE A 110 12.15 -3.60 -0.51
N ARG A 111 12.45 -4.82 -0.07
CA ARG A 111 13.81 -5.24 0.31
C ARG A 111 14.80 -5.32 -0.85
N THR A 112 14.35 -5.19 -2.09
CA THR A 112 15.27 -4.98 -3.23
C THR A 112 15.69 -3.53 -3.41
N PHE A 113 15.23 -2.62 -2.54
CA PHE A 113 15.54 -1.19 -2.54
C PHE A 113 15.30 -0.51 -3.91
N PRO A 114 14.11 -0.67 -4.53
CA PRO A 114 13.86 -0.24 -5.91
C PRO A 114 13.97 1.28 -6.15
N ALA A 115 13.88 2.11 -5.10
CA ALA A 115 14.01 3.56 -5.18
C ALA A 115 15.23 4.12 -4.43
N GLY A 116 15.90 3.31 -3.62
CA GLY A 116 17.03 3.75 -2.78
C GLY A 116 17.15 2.94 -1.47
N PRO A 117 18.29 3.04 -0.78
CA PRO A 117 18.49 2.46 0.55
C PRO A 117 17.43 2.96 1.53
N ALA A 118 16.95 2.10 2.41
CA ALA A 118 16.00 2.49 3.44
C ALA A 118 16.23 1.72 4.73
N HIS A 119 16.02 2.39 5.86
CA HIS A 119 16.02 1.74 7.17
C HIS A 119 14.62 1.26 7.57
N TYR A 120 13.58 1.90 7.02
CA TYR A 120 12.20 1.67 7.43
C TYR A 120 11.26 1.51 6.24
N CYS A 121 10.21 0.73 6.48
CA CYS A 121 8.97 0.76 5.74
C CYS A 121 7.86 1.16 6.70
N TRP A 122 7.00 2.11 6.32
CA TRP A 122 5.91 2.57 7.17
C TRP A 122 4.58 2.55 6.43
N THR A 123 3.50 2.66 7.21
CA THR A 123 2.13 2.87 6.71
C THR A 123 1.31 3.47 7.85
N CYS A 124 0.11 3.91 7.53
CA CYS A 124 -0.90 4.35 8.49
C CYS A 124 -2.17 3.53 8.27
N TYR A 125 -3.02 3.52 9.28
CA TYR A 125 -4.36 2.95 9.18
C TYR A 125 -5.31 3.71 10.10
N GLU A 126 -6.58 3.69 9.76
CA GLU A 126 -7.66 4.19 10.60
C GLU A 126 -7.68 3.43 11.94
N ALA A 127 -7.71 4.16 13.05
CA ALA A 127 -7.49 3.57 14.39
C ALA A 127 -8.48 2.44 14.76
N ASP A 128 -9.66 2.42 14.16
CA ASP A 128 -10.68 1.38 14.34
C ASP A 128 -10.52 0.17 13.37
N ASN A 129 -9.57 0.23 12.44
CA ASN A 129 -9.26 -0.85 11.50
C ASN A 129 -8.36 -1.92 12.14
N PHE A 130 -8.92 -2.65 13.11
CA PHE A 130 -8.23 -3.71 13.84
C PHE A 130 -7.71 -4.85 12.93
N VAL A 131 -8.33 -5.05 11.77
CA VAL A 131 -7.90 -6.05 10.78
C VAL A 131 -6.58 -5.65 10.13
N ALA A 132 -6.45 -4.39 9.71
CA ALA A 132 -5.20 -3.87 9.17
C ALA A 132 -4.09 -3.87 10.22
N LYS A 133 -4.39 -3.41 11.45
CA LYS A 133 -3.45 -3.42 12.57
C LYS A 133 -2.85 -4.81 12.79
N LYS A 134 -3.70 -5.84 12.97
CA LYS A 134 -3.25 -7.22 13.17
C LYS A 134 -2.44 -7.76 11.99
N LEU A 135 -2.83 -7.41 10.76
CA LEU A 135 -2.07 -7.80 9.57
C LEU A 135 -0.66 -7.23 9.63
N TYR A 136 -0.51 -5.92 9.83
CA TYR A 136 0.79 -5.26 9.89
C TYR A 136 1.65 -5.77 11.05
N GLU A 137 1.07 -5.90 12.25
CA GLU A 137 1.76 -6.44 13.42
C GLU A 137 2.31 -7.86 13.20
N SER A 138 1.60 -8.70 12.42
CA SER A 138 2.04 -10.05 12.07
C SER A 138 3.29 -10.09 11.18
N PHE A 139 3.60 -8.99 10.51
CA PHE A 139 4.83 -8.80 9.73
C PHE A 139 5.92 -8.02 10.48
N GLY A 140 5.68 -7.68 11.75
CA GLY A 140 6.65 -7.00 12.62
C GLY A 140 6.54 -5.47 12.62
N PHE A 141 5.52 -4.89 11.98
CA PHE A 141 5.25 -3.45 12.13
C PHE A 141 4.85 -3.13 13.57
N ARG A 142 5.29 -1.98 14.07
CA ARG A 142 4.95 -1.45 15.40
C ARG A 142 4.65 0.03 15.30
N GLU A 143 3.64 0.50 16.02
CA GLU A 143 3.34 1.94 16.14
C GLU A 143 4.58 2.68 16.68
N ASN A 144 4.85 3.88 16.17
CA ASN A 144 6.02 4.70 16.56
C ASN A 144 5.64 5.96 17.34
N ASP A 145 4.44 5.98 17.94
CA ASP A 145 3.84 7.09 18.68
C ASP A 145 3.49 8.35 17.85
N GLU A 146 3.85 8.40 16.56
CA GLU A 146 3.40 9.47 15.67
C GLU A 146 1.96 9.23 15.19
N ILE A 147 1.17 10.31 15.10
CA ILE A 147 -0.19 10.31 14.58
C ILE A 147 -0.30 11.43 13.55
N ILE A 148 -0.79 11.10 12.36
CA ILE A 148 -1.01 12.06 11.28
C ILE A 148 -2.46 11.92 10.81
N HIS A 149 -3.19 13.02 10.74
CA HIS A 149 -4.62 13.02 10.38
C HIS A 149 -5.47 12.03 11.21
N ASN A 150 -5.18 11.87 12.50
CA ASN A 150 -5.79 10.88 13.42
C ASN A 150 -5.48 9.40 13.10
N GLU A 151 -4.55 9.13 12.18
CA GLU A 151 -4.10 7.78 11.86
C GLU A 151 -2.75 7.51 12.55
N PRO A 152 -2.64 6.46 13.39
CA PRO A 152 -1.36 6.04 13.95
C PRO A 152 -0.40 5.57 12.85
N ILE A 153 0.86 5.99 12.97
CA ILE A 153 1.93 5.58 12.09
C ILE A 153 2.53 4.28 12.63
N THR A 154 2.64 3.28 11.75
CA THR A 154 3.24 1.99 12.08
C THR A 154 4.43 1.71 11.17
N VAL A 155 5.51 1.20 11.77
CA VAL A 155 6.83 1.14 11.16
C VAL A 155 7.41 -0.27 11.28
N LEU A 156 8.02 -0.74 10.20
CA LEU A 156 8.82 -1.94 10.11
C LEU A 156 10.27 -1.54 9.82
N LYS A 157 11.20 -2.08 10.59
CA LYS A 157 12.64 -2.03 10.26
C LYS A 157 12.95 -3.07 9.19
N LEU A 158 13.58 -2.66 8.09
CA LEU A 158 13.76 -3.48 6.88
C LEU A 158 14.83 -4.56 6.99
#